data_AF-A0A9E5LEH9-F1
#
_entry.id   AF-A0A9E5LEH9-F1
#
_cell.length_a   1.000
_cell.length_b   1.000
_cell.length_c   1.000
_cell.angle_alpha   90.00
_cell.angle_beta   90.00
_cell.angle_gamma   90.00
#
_symmetry.space_group_name_H-M   'P 1'
#
loop_
_entity.id
_entity.type
_entity.pdbx_description
1 polymer ?
#
loop_
_entity_poly.entity_id
_entity_poly.type
_entity_poly.pdbx_seq_one_letter_code
_entity_poly.pdbx_strand_id
1 'polypeptide(L)'
;MMGFVMVGLLGFGAVSFNGSIQSVGSVGDTEIPVDEYARGLQNELRASEAQFGRVLSFSEAQAVGIPDRVLSRLVQEKALENEATAISLSVGDDAVRNQIMEINAFRGLDGQFDRQNYQLSLEGAGYTESEFEAAIRAESARTLLQGAVLAGNTMDDVATETVLAFLMETRDFKIARLSEENLTTPVADPTDDVLNAYYTDNIANYTQPERKDITYAVLSPDMLIDQIQVDQAALQAEYDNR
;
A
#
# COMPACT_ATOMS: atom_id res chain seq x y z
N MET A 1 16.21 -20.53 17.31
CA MET A 1 15.92 -21.97 17.24
C MET A 1 16.27 -22.46 15.84
N MET A 2 16.97 -23.58 15.70
CA MET A 2 17.34 -24.11 14.37
C MET A 2 16.10 -24.67 13.67
N GLY A 3 15.68 -24.02 12.58
CA GLY A 3 14.61 -24.52 11.70
C GLY A 3 15.08 -25.75 10.94
N PHE A 4 14.30 -26.83 11.03
CA PHE A 4 14.59 -28.11 10.39
C PHE A 4 14.06 -28.08 8.94
N VAL A 5 14.94 -28.22 7.94
CA VAL A 5 14.55 -28.34 6.53
C VAL A 5 14.38 -29.82 6.19
N MET A 6 13.15 -30.27 5.98
CA MET A 6 12.86 -31.60 5.41
C MET A 6 12.84 -31.48 3.88
N VAL A 7 13.97 -31.78 3.23
CA VAL A 7 13.97 -32.02 1.78
C VAL A 7 13.54 -33.46 1.54
N GLY A 8 12.24 -33.68 1.44
CA GLY A 8 11.66 -34.94 1.03
C GLY A 8 11.77 -35.12 -0.48
N LEU A 9 12.83 -35.75 -0.96
CA LEU A 9 12.82 -36.43 -2.27
C LEU A 9 11.97 -37.70 -2.13
N LEU A 10 10.64 -37.53 -2.12
CA LEU A 10 9.69 -38.63 -2.08
C LEU A 10 9.15 -38.89 -3.48
N GLY A 11 9.47 -40.09 -3.97
CA GLY A 11 8.98 -40.64 -5.21
C GLY A 11 7.47 -40.72 -5.24
N PHE A 12 6.97 -40.67 -6.48
CA PHE A 12 5.61 -40.96 -6.92
C PHE A 12 4.83 -41.90 -5.98
N GLY A 13 3.67 -41.45 -5.50
CA GLY A 13 2.62 -42.35 -5.03
C GLY A 13 1.93 -41.97 -3.73
N ALA A 14 1.14 -40.91 -3.72
CA ALA A 14 -0.08 -40.82 -2.90
C ALA A 14 -1.05 -39.93 -3.65
N VAL A 15 -1.94 -40.57 -4.40
CA VAL A 15 -2.71 -39.93 -5.44
C VAL A 15 -4.10 -39.64 -4.92
N SER A 16 -4.41 -38.35 -4.79
CA SER A 16 -5.79 -37.90 -4.95
C SER A 16 -5.99 -37.65 -6.44
N PHE A 17 -6.47 -38.68 -7.15
CA PHE A 17 -6.77 -38.62 -8.59
C PHE A 17 -8.08 -37.85 -8.82
N ASN A 18 -8.05 -36.51 -8.87
CA ASN A 18 -9.06 -35.67 -9.56
C ASN A 18 -8.67 -34.18 -9.78
N GLY A 19 -7.40 -33.80 -9.85
CA GLY A 19 -7.07 -32.37 -9.98
C GLY A 19 -5.72 -32.14 -10.63
N SER A 20 -5.66 -31.12 -11.49
CA SER A 20 -4.42 -30.50 -11.96
C SER A 20 -3.39 -30.38 -10.82
N ILE A 21 -2.12 -30.65 -11.09
CA ILE A 21 -1.03 -30.34 -10.15
C ILE A 21 -1.07 -28.82 -9.92
N GLN A 22 -1.42 -28.40 -8.71
CA GLN A 22 -1.57 -26.98 -8.35
C GLN A 22 -0.36 -26.44 -7.57
N SER A 23 0.50 -27.32 -7.05
CA SER A 23 1.67 -26.95 -6.25
C SER A 23 2.94 -27.68 -6.72
N VAL A 24 4.10 -27.01 -6.60
CA VAL A 24 5.44 -27.60 -6.85
C VAL A 24 6.11 -28.09 -5.56
N GLY A 25 5.52 -27.81 -4.39
CA GLY A 25 6.05 -28.17 -3.07
C GLY A 25 5.45 -27.33 -1.95
N SER A 26 5.84 -27.58 -0.71
CA SER A 26 5.40 -26.80 0.45
C SER A 26 6.52 -26.59 1.46
N VAL A 27 6.36 -25.56 2.29
CA VAL A 27 7.20 -25.28 3.46
C VAL A 27 6.29 -25.22 4.68
N GLY A 28 6.33 -26.26 5.52
CA GLY A 28 5.35 -26.43 6.58
C GLY A 28 3.94 -26.60 5.99
N ASP A 29 3.01 -25.75 6.41
CA ASP A 29 1.62 -25.73 5.94
C ASP A 29 1.42 -24.76 4.76
N THR A 30 2.47 -24.05 4.32
CA THR A 30 2.40 -23.09 3.21
C THR A 30 2.82 -23.74 1.89
N GLU A 31 1.90 -23.82 0.93
CA GLU A 31 2.17 -24.35 -0.41
C GLU A 31 2.91 -23.34 -1.31
N ILE A 32 3.66 -23.86 -2.28
CA ILE A 32 4.25 -23.11 -3.39
C ILE A 32 3.41 -23.42 -4.64
N PRO A 33 2.51 -22.52 -5.07
CA PRO A 33 1.68 -22.74 -6.25
C PRO A 33 2.51 -22.87 -7.54
N VAL A 34 2.04 -23.69 -8.47
CA VAL A 34 2.68 -23.83 -9.80
C VAL A 34 2.73 -22.50 -10.55
N ASP A 35 1.66 -21.71 -10.47
CA ASP A 35 1.59 -20.41 -11.14
C ASP A 35 2.56 -19.40 -10.54
N GLU A 36 2.78 -19.44 -9.22
CA GLU A 36 3.78 -18.60 -8.54
C GLU A 36 5.20 -18.96 -8.99
N TYR A 37 5.50 -20.27 -9.08
CA TYR A 37 6.76 -20.74 -9.62
C TYR A 37 6.96 -20.35 -11.08
N ALA A 38 5.94 -20.51 -11.93
CA ALA A 38 5.99 -20.14 -13.34
C ALA A 38 6.25 -18.64 -13.53
N ARG A 39 5.53 -17.78 -12.78
CA ARG A 39 5.76 -16.33 -12.78
C ARG A 39 7.17 -15.99 -12.31
N GLY A 40 7.64 -16.61 -11.22
CA GLY A 40 8.98 -16.43 -10.70
C GLY A 40 10.07 -16.79 -11.72
N LEU A 41 9.88 -17.89 -12.45
CA LEU A 41 10.78 -18.33 -13.51
C LEU A 41 10.79 -17.36 -14.69
N GLN A 42 9.63 -16.91 -15.14
CA GLN A 42 9.53 -15.95 -16.23
C GLN A 42 10.16 -14.59 -15.86
N ASN A 43 10.02 -14.16 -14.61
CA ASN A 43 10.68 -12.96 -14.09
C ASN A 43 12.21 -13.08 -14.09
N GLU A 44 12.75 -14.20 -13.59
CA GLU A 44 14.20 -14.43 -13.54
C GLU A 44 14.79 -14.57 -14.95
N LEU A 45 14.06 -15.18 -15.88
CA LEU A 45 14.43 -15.25 -17.30
C LEU A 45 14.52 -13.84 -17.88
N ARG A 46 13.47 -13.00 -17.77
CA ARG A 46 13.49 -11.62 -18.26
C ARG A 46 14.62 -10.78 -17.66
N ALA A 47 14.89 -10.94 -16.36
CA ALA A 47 16.02 -10.29 -15.70
C ALA A 47 17.37 -10.75 -16.26
N SER A 48 17.51 -12.05 -16.52
CA SER A 48 18.71 -12.63 -17.13
C SER A 48 18.89 -12.16 -18.58
N GLU A 49 17.82 -12.04 -19.36
CA GLU A 49 17.87 -11.52 -20.73
C GLU A 49 18.43 -10.10 -20.80
N ALA A 50 18.03 -9.23 -19.86
CA ALA A 50 18.58 -7.89 -19.74
C ALA A 50 20.08 -7.91 -19.40
N GLN A 51 20.54 -8.89 -18.62
CA GLN A 51 21.96 -9.05 -18.26
C GLN A 51 22.80 -9.62 -19.41
N PHE A 52 22.31 -10.64 -20.12
CA PHE A 52 23.04 -11.32 -21.20
C PHE A 52 22.86 -10.65 -22.57
N GLY A 53 21.91 -9.72 -22.71
CA GLY A 53 21.59 -9.04 -23.96
C GLY A 53 20.95 -9.95 -25.02
N ARG A 54 20.47 -11.14 -24.62
CA ARG A 54 19.80 -12.10 -25.50
C ARG A 54 18.83 -12.99 -24.72
N VAL A 55 17.87 -13.55 -25.45
CA VAL A 55 16.98 -14.62 -24.94
C VAL A 55 17.79 -15.89 -24.67
N LEU A 56 17.63 -16.45 -23.47
CA LEU A 56 18.18 -17.75 -23.11
C LEU A 56 17.16 -18.84 -23.42
N SER A 57 17.62 -19.93 -24.05
CA SER A 57 16.81 -21.15 -24.13
C SER A 57 16.63 -21.78 -22.75
N PHE A 58 15.59 -22.58 -22.57
CA PHE A 58 15.33 -23.23 -21.28
C PHE A 58 16.48 -24.15 -20.84
N SER A 59 17.14 -24.84 -21.78
CA SER A 59 18.30 -25.68 -21.48
C SER A 59 19.51 -24.86 -21.00
N GLU A 60 19.74 -23.69 -21.58
CA GLU A 60 20.77 -22.75 -21.10
C GLU A 60 20.43 -22.23 -19.71
N ALA A 61 19.17 -21.83 -19.48
CA ALA A 61 18.69 -21.37 -18.19
C ALA A 61 18.87 -22.43 -17.09
N GLN A 62 18.59 -23.70 -17.41
CA GLN A 62 18.83 -24.83 -16.53
C GLN A 62 20.33 -25.03 -16.27
N ALA A 63 21.18 -24.94 -17.29
CA ALA A 63 22.63 -25.07 -17.14
C ALA A 63 23.24 -24.00 -16.22
N VAL A 64 22.66 -22.80 -16.18
CA VAL A 64 23.07 -21.70 -15.27
C VAL A 64 22.27 -21.67 -13.96
N GLY A 65 21.46 -22.69 -13.68
CA GLY A 65 20.73 -22.87 -12.42
C GLY A 65 19.63 -21.83 -12.15
N ILE A 66 19.03 -21.24 -13.18
CA ILE A 66 17.90 -20.30 -13.01
C ILE A 66 16.70 -20.96 -12.28
N PRO A 67 16.22 -22.15 -12.68
CA PRO A 67 15.11 -22.81 -12.00
C PRO A 67 15.37 -23.04 -10.50
N ASP A 68 16.57 -23.51 -10.15
CA ASP A 68 16.94 -23.80 -8.75
C ASP A 68 17.03 -22.53 -7.91
N ARG A 69 17.50 -21.41 -8.49
CA ARG A 69 17.51 -20.10 -7.83
C ARG A 69 16.10 -19.61 -7.53
N VAL A 70 15.18 -19.73 -8.49
CA VAL A 70 13.78 -19.36 -8.31
C VAL A 70 13.14 -20.20 -7.22
N LEU A 71 13.31 -21.53 -7.27
CA LEU A 71 12.78 -22.43 -6.25
C LEU A 71 13.35 -22.10 -4.87
N SER A 72 14.67 -21.89 -4.76
CA SER A 72 15.33 -21.55 -3.50
C SER A 72 14.82 -20.23 -2.91
N ARG A 73 14.53 -19.23 -3.75
CA ARG A 73 13.94 -17.97 -3.32
C ARG A 73 12.51 -18.16 -2.82
N LEU A 74 11.67 -18.89 -3.56
CA LEU A 74 10.29 -19.16 -3.15
C LEU A 74 10.22 -19.97 -1.86
N VAL A 75 11.11 -20.95 -1.67
CA VAL A 75 11.21 -21.71 -0.42
C VAL A 75 11.54 -20.79 0.76
N GLN A 76 12.47 -19.84 0.59
CA GLN A 76 12.79 -18.85 1.64
C GLN A 76 11.61 -17.92 1.93
N GLU A 77 10.91 -17.45 0.89
CA GLU A 77 9.72 -16.61 1.03
C GLU A 77 8.60 -17.36 1.77
N LYS A 78 8.31 -18.61 1.40
CA LYS A 78 7.30 -19.45 2.06
C LYS A 78 7.69 -19.85 3.48
N ALA A 79 8.98 -20.02 3.78
CA ALA A 79 9.43 -20.26 5.15
C ALA A 79 9.09 -19.09 6.09
N LEU A 80 9.31 -17.86 5.63
CA LEU A 80 8.95 -16.66 6.38
C LEU A 80 7.44 -16.46 6.47
N GLU A 81 6.70 -16.79 5.42
CA GLU A 81 5.23 -16.73 5.40
C GLU A 81 4.61 -17.75 6.36
N ASN A 82 5.15 -18.97 6.39
CA ASN A 82 4.75 -20.01 7.34
C ASN A 82 4.99 -19.57 8.79
N GLU A 83 6.15 -18.96 9.07
CA GLU A 83 6.46 -18.42 10.41
C GLU A 83 5.53 -17.26 10.78
N ALA A 84 5.31 -16.30 9.87
CA ALA A 84 4.38 -15.19 10.09
C ALA A 84 2.96 -15.70 10.42
N THR A 85 2.51 -16.72 9.70
CA THR A 85 1.22 -17.38 9.97
C THR A 85 1.21 -18.07 11.33
N ALA A 86 2.28 -18.79 11.68
CA ALA A 86 2.40 -19.49 12.97
C ALA A 86 2.30 -18.53 14.18
N ILE A 87 2.83 -17.32 14.06
CA ILE A 87 2.75 -16.28 15.10
C ILE A 87 1.53 -15.35 14.94
N SER A 88 0.61 -15.66 14.01
CA SER A 88 -0.57 -14.85 13.69
C SER A 88 -0.25 -13.39 13.27
N LEU A 89 0.90 -13.18 12.64
CA LEU A 89 1.30 -11.89 12.08
C LEU A 89 0.69 -11.72 10.69
N SER A 90 -0.11 -10.67 10.53
CA SER A 90 -0.70 -10.28 9.25
C SER A 90 -0.87 -8.77 9.19
N VAL A 91 -1.04 -8.24 7.98
CA VAL A 91 -1.27 -6.83 7.71
C VAL A 91 -2.74 -6.61 7.35
N GLY A 92 -3.35 -5.58 7.97
CA GLY A 92 -4.75 -5.24 7.77
C GLY A 92 -5.05 -4.69 6.36
N ASP A 93 -6.31 -4.78 5.94
CA ASP A 93 -6.74 -4.44 4.58
C ASP A 93 -6.49 -2.97 4.22
N ASP A 94 -6.57 -2.05 5.19
CA ASP A 94 -6.28 -0.63 4.95
C ASP A 94 -4.82 -0.39 4.61
N ALA A 95 -3.90 -1.12 5.23
CA ALA A 95 -2.47 -1.02 4.91
C ALA A 95 -2.16 -1.62 3.53
N VAL A 96 -2.79 -2.75 3.19
CA VAL A 96 -2.70 -3.33 1.84
C VAL A 96 -3.23 -2.34 0.80
N ARG A 97 -4.41 -1.74 1.04
CA ARG A 97 -5.01 -0.72 0.17
C ARG A 97 -4.07 0.46 -0.04
N ASN A 98 -3.50 1.02 1.03
CA ASN A 98 -2.60 2.17 0.94
C ASN A 98 -1.36 1.84 0.11
N GLN A 99 -0.77 0.66 0.30
CA GLN A 99 0.38 0.20 -0.47
C GLN A 99 0.03 0.03 -1.96
N ILE A 100 -1.16 -0.48 -2.27
CA ILE A 100 -1.65 -0.57 -3.66
C ILE A 100 -1.80 0.82 -4.29
N MET A 101 -2.35 1.80 -3.55
CA MET A 101 -2.50 3.17 -4.03
C MET A 101 -1.16 3.88 -4.28
N GLU A 102 -0.08 3.44 -3.63
CA GLU A 102 1.26 3.98 -3.82
C GLU A 102 1.93 3.51 -5.13
N ILE A 103 1.44 2.42 -5.76
CA ILE A 103 2.04 1.85 -6.96
C ILE A 103 1.75 2.72 -8.18
N ASN A 104 2.80 3.28 -8.78
CA ASN A 104 2.69 4.19 -9.93
C ASN A 104 2.05 3.54 -11.17
N ALA A 105 2.25 2.23 -11.37
CA ALA A 105 1.65 1.50 -12.49
C ALA A 105 0.11 1.50 -12.44
N PHE A 106 -0.48 1.74 -11.27
CA PHE A 106 -1.92 1.73 -11.07
C PHE A 106 -2.51 3.16 -11.10
N ARG A 107 -1.72 4.17 -11.46
CA ARG A 107 -2.17 5.56 -11.53
C ARG A 107 -2.64 5.93 -12.94
N GLY A 108 -3.65 6.79 -13.01
CA GLY A 108 -4.13 7.42 -14.24
C GLY A 108 -3.26 8.60 -14.67
N LEU A 109 -3.66 9.28 -15.74
CA LEU A 109 -2.97 10.46 -16.27
C LEU A 109 -2.99 11.65 -15.31
N ASP A 110 -3.95 11.68 -14.38
CA ASP A 110 -4.10 12.65 -13.31
C ASP A 110 -3.23 12.32 -12.08
N GLY A 111 -2.48 11.23 -12.12
CA GLY A 111 -1.65 10.73 -11.02
C GLY A 111 -2.43 10.10 -9.87
N GLN A 112 -3.75 9.95 -9.99
CA GLN A 112 -4.59 9.27 -8.99
C GLN A 112 -4.74 7.79 -9.32
N PHE A 113 -5.17 6.98 -8.36
CA PHE A 113 -5.43 5.56 -8.59
C PHE A 113 -6.52 5.37 -9.66
N ASP A 114 -6.23 4.55 -10.67
CA ASP A 114 -7.14 4.20 -11.74
C ASP A 114 -7.40 2.69 -11.75
N ARG A 115 -8.67 2.29 -11.57
CA ARG A 115 -9.05 0.89 -11.45
C ARG A 115 -8.83 0.12 -12.75
N GLN A 116 -8.95 0.76 -13.91
CA GLN A 116 -8.73 0.10 -15.20
C GLN A 116 -7.24 -0.20 -15.40
N ASN A 117 -6.35 0.74 -15.08
CA ASN A 117 -4.91 0.54 -15.11
C ASN A 117 -4.47 -0.53 -14.11
N TYR A 118 -5.05 -0.55 -12.91
CA TYR A 118 -4.84 -1.63 -11.94
C TYR A 118 -5.18 -3.00 -12.54
N GLN A 119 -6.40 -3.19 -13.05
CA GLN A 119 -6.84 -4.47 -13.61
C GLN A 119 -5.98 -4.90 -14.81
N LEU A 120 -5.70 -3.98 -15.74
CA LEU A 120 -4.85 -4.26 -16.91
C LEU A 120 -3.43 -4.64 -16.51
N SER A 121 -2.88 -4.00 -15.48
CA SER A 121 -1.55 -4.32 -14.96
C SER A 121 -1.50 -5.70 -14.32
N LEU A 122 -2.54 -6.08 -13.58
CA LEU A 122 -2.65 -7.42 -12.98
C LEU A 122 -2.81 -8.51 -14.04
N GLU A 123 -3.67 -8.29 -15.03
CA GLU A 123 -3.85 -9.20 -16.16
C GLU A 123 -2.54 -9.40 -16.94
N GLY A 124 -1.80 -8.32 -17.20
CA GLY A 124 -0.49 -8.38 -17.85
C GLY A 124 0.59 -9.09 -17.02
N ALA A 125 0.43 -9.10 -15.69
CA ALA A 125 1.32 -9.80 -14.75
C ALA A 125 0.85 -11.23 -14.40
N GLY A 126 -0.34 -11.65 -14.87
CA GLY A 126 -0.90 -12.96 -14.58
C GLY A 126 -1.38 -13.11 -13.13
N TYR A 127 -1.97 -12.06 -12.56
CA TYR A 127 -2.58 -12.05 -11.23
C TYR A 127 -4.08 -11.77 -11.32
N THR A 128 -4.85 -12.40 -10.43
CA THR A 128 -6.16 -11.90 -10.01
C THR A 128 -6.01 -10.83 -8.92
N GLU A 129 -7.04 -10.01 -8.71
CA GLU A 129 -7.04 -8.99 -7.63
C GLU A 129 -6.76 -9.64 -6.26
N SER A 130 -7.41 -10.77 -5.96
CA SER A 130 -7.24 -11.47 -4.69
C SER A 130 -5.85 -12.06 -4.50
N GLU A 131 -5.23 -12.61 -5.55
CA GLU A 131 -3.88 -13.14 -5.47
C GLU A 131 -2.86 -12.02 -5.26
N PHE A 132 -3.04 -10.89 -5.94
CA PHE A 132 -2.16 -9.75 -5.80
C PHE A 132 -2.25 -9.13 -4.39
N GLU A 133 -3.46 -8.93 -3.88
CA GLU A 133 -3.68 -8.45 -2.51
C GLU A 133 -3.11 -9.41 -1.46
N ALA A 134 -3.27 -10.72 -1.66
CA ALA A 134 -2.65 -11.73 -0.80
C ALA A 134 -1.12 -11.67 -0.87
N ALA A 135 -0.54 -11.50 -2.06
CA ALA A 135 0.91 -11.37 -2.24
C ALA A 135 1.47 -10.13 -1.52
N ILE A 136 0.82 -8.97 -1.67
CA ILE A 136 1.20 -7.73 -0.96
C ILE A 136 1.11 -7.95 0.56
N ARG A 137 0.02 -8.56 1.05
CA ARG A 137 -0.15 -8.85 2.48
C ARG A 137 0.97 -9.76 3.01
N ALA A 138 1.29 -10.83 2.29
CA ALA A 138 2.35 -11.76 2.65
C ALA A 138 3.73 -11.07 2.63
N GLU A 139 4.00 -10.23 1.63
CA GLU A 139 5.24 -9.46 1.53
C GLU A 139 5.42 -8.48 2.70
N SER A 140 4.37 -7.75 3.05
CA SER A 140 4.40 -6.80 4.15
C SER A 140 4.55 -7.51 5.51
N ALA A 141 3.88 -8.65 5.71
CA ALA A 141 4.08 -9.48 6.89
C ALA A 141 5.54 -10.01 7.00
N ARG A 142 6.12 -10.49 5.89
CA ARG A 142 7.53 -10.92 5.85
C ARG A 142 8.48 -9.75 6.16
N THR A 143 8.22 -8.56 5.62
CA THR A 143 9.05 -7.38 5.87
C THR A 143 9.02 -6.98 7.33
N LEU A 144 7.84 -7.01 7.98
CA LEU A 144 7.71 -6.79 9.41
C LEU A 144 8.48 -7.83 10.23
N LEU A 145 8.34 -9.11 9.88
CA LEU A 145 9.05 -10.20 10.55
C LEU A 145 10.56 -10.05 10.45
N GLN A 146 11.08 -9.80 9.24
CA GLN A 146 12.51 -9.55 9.02
C GLN A 146 12.99 -8.32 9.78
N GLY A 147 12.21 -7.24 9.77
CA GLY A 147 12.50 -6.02 10.52
C GLY A 147 12.60 -6.26 12.02
N ALA A 148 11.67 -7.04 12.59
CA ALA A 148 11.69 -7.40 14.01
C ALA A 148 12.93 -8.25 14.38
N VAL A 149 13.28 -9.22 13.53
CA VAL A 149 14.46 -10.08 13.74
C VAL A 149 15.76 -9.27 13.63
N LEU A 150 15.88 -8.40 12.63
CA LEU A 150 17.07 -7.58 12.39
C LEU A 150 17.23 -6.46 13.41
N ALA A 151 16.12 -5.85 13.82
CA ALA A 151 16.15 -4.82 14.86
C ALA A 151 16.74 -5.37 16.16
N GLY A 152 16.50 -6.66 16.47
CA GLY A 152 17.03 -7.32 17.67
C GLY A 152 16.61 -6.65 18.98
N ASN A 153 15.73 -5.65 18.91
CA ASN A 153 15.34 -4.82 20.03
C ASN A 153 14.19 -5.52 20.74
N THR A 154 14.51 -6.21 21.82
CA THR A 154 13.54 -6.39 22.90
C THR A 154 13.27 -5.00 23.44
N MET A 155 12.06 -4.51 23.23
CA MET A 155 11.60 -3.26 23.82
C MET A 155 11.72 -3.40 25.35
N ASP A 156 12.42 -2.46 25.99
CA ASP A 156 12.68 -2.49 27.43
C ASP A 156 11.38 -2.74 28.20
N ASP A 157 11.44 -3.55 29.26
CA ASP A 157 10.24 -4.00 29.97
C ASP A 157 9.38 -2.81 30.41
N VAL A 158 10.02 -1.71 30.83
CA VAL A 158 9.35 -0.46 31.22
C VAL A 158 8.58 0.17 30.05
N ALA A 159 9.16 0.18 28.85
CA ALA A 159 8.53 0.75 27.66
C ALA A 159 7.34 -0.13 27.20
N THR A 160 7.52 -1.45 27.21
CA THR A 160 6.46 -2.42 26.89
C THR A 160 5.29 -2.30 27.86
N GLU A 161 5.57 -2.27 29.17
CA GLU A 161 4.55 -2.17 30.21
C GLU A 161 3.80 -0.83 30.13
N THR A 162 4.51 0.27 29.87
CA THR A 162 3.89 1.60 29.72
C THR A 162 2.93 1.64 28.53
N VAL A 163 3.34 1.09 27.39
CA VAL A 163 2.48 1.05 26.18
C VAL A 163 1.28 0.13 26.39
N LEU A 164 1.48 -1.06 26.97
CA LEU A 164 0.38 -1.97 27.27
C LEU A 164 -0.59 -1.37 28.29
N ALA A 165 -0.10 -0.73 29.35
CA ALA A 165 -0.93 -0.06 30.34
C ALA A 165 -1.79 1.03 29.71
N PHE A 166 -1.23 1.80 28.76
CA PHE A 166 -1.98 2.80 28.00
C PHE A 166 -3.02 2.17 27.06
N LEU A 167 -2.63 1.16 26.27
CA LEU A 167 -3.53 0.50 25.31
C LEU A 167 -4.68 -0.25 26.00
N MET A 168 -4.43 -0.79 27.19
CA MET A 168 -5.41 -1.51 28.00
C MET A 168 -6.08 -0.62 29.06
N GLU A 169 -5.83 0.70 29.05
CA GLU A 169 -6.45 1.63 30.00
C GLU A 169 -7.96 1.69 29.76
N THR A 170 -8.73 1.07 30.65
CA THR A 170 -10.19 1.21 30.66
C THR A 170 -10.60 2.41 31.51
N ARG A 171 -11.50 3.24 31.00
CA ARG A 171 -12.09 4.36 31.74
C ARG A 171 -13.58 4.16 31.89
N ASP A 172 -14.02 4.13 33.15
CA ASP A 172 -15.44 4.13 33.48
C ASP A 172 -15.90 5.56 33.74
N PHE A 173 -16.98 5.96 33.08
CA PHE A 173 -17.64 7.25 33.32
C PHE A 173 -19.08 7.02 33.77
N LYS A 174 -19.50 7.80 34.77
CA LYS A 174 -20.91 7.98 35.10
C LYS A 174 -21.37 9.31 34.53
N ILE A 175 -22.22 9.26 33.52
CA ILE A 175 -22.79 10.46 32.90
C ILE A 175 -24.18 10.67 33.47
N ALA A 176 -24.40 11.81 34.11
CA ALA A 176 -25.72 12.32 34.41
C ALA A 176 -26.03 13.44 33.40
N ARG A 177 -27.03 13.24 32.54
CA ARG A 177 -27.53 14.30 31.66
C ARG A 177 -28.66 15.01 32.38
N LEU A 178 -28.52 16.33 32.54
CA LEU A 178 -29.58 17.20 33.03
C LEU A 178 -30.31 17.77 31.81
N SER A 179 -31.62 17.54 31.72
CA SER A 179 -32.52 18.18 30.77
C SER A 179 -33.44 19.16 31.49
N GLU A 180 -34.22 19.92 30.73
CA GLU A 180 -35.24 20.82 31.29
C GLU A 180 -36.26 20.08 32.15
N GLU A 181 -36.54 18.80 31.87
CA GLU A 181 -37.44 17.94 32.66
C GLU A 181 -36.90 17.65 34.07
N ASN A 182 -35.60 17.77 34.28
CA ASN A 182 -34.98 17.64 35.61
C ASN A 182 -35.14 18.89 36.47
N LEU A 183 -35.61 20.01 35.91
CA LEU A 183 -35.82 21.24 36.64
C LEU A 183 -37.20 21.23 37.31
N THR A 184 -37.24 21.46 38.62
CA THR A 184 -38.50 21.60 39.37
C THR A 184 -39.28 22.87 38.99
N THR A 185 -38.61 23.80 38.32
CA THR A 185 -39.16 25.06 37.83
C THR A 185 -38.81 25.17 36.36
N PRO A 186 -39.79 25.30 35.45
CA PRO A 186 -39.52 25.53 34.04
C PRO A 186 -38.67 26.79 33.86
N VAL A 187 -37.69 26.73 32.96
CA VAL A 187 -36.98 27.94 32.54
C VAL A 187 -37.98 28.81 31.79
N ALA A 188 -38.12 30.06 32.20
CA ALA A 188 -38.97 31.00 31.47
C ALA A 188 -38.38 31.26 30.09
N ASP A 189 -39.25 31.41 29.09
CA ASP A 189 -38.82 31.84 27.77
C ASP A 189 -38.03 33.17 27.88
N PRO A 190 -36.95 33.33 27.11
CA PRO A 190 -36.18 34.56 27.11
C PRO A 190 -37.08 35.74 26.72
N THR A 191 -36.95 36.84 27.44
CA THR A 191 -37.68 38.08 27.08
C THR A 191 -37.11 38.67 25.80
N ASP A 192 -37.91 39.49 25.12
CA ASP A 192 -37.47 40.19 23.90
C ASP A 192 -36.19 41.02 24.11
N ASP A 193 -36.01 41.58 25.31
CA ASP A 193 -34.79 42.32 25.68
C ASP A 193 -33.55 41.40 25.70
N VAL A 194 -33.68 40.18 26.23
CA VAL A 194 -32.60 39.18 26.26
C VAL A 194 -32.30 38.68 24.84
N LEU A 195 -33.33 38.45 24.03
CA LEU A 195 -33.18 38.05 22.64
C LEU A 195 -32.48 39.12 21.80
N ASN A 196 -32.86 40.39 21.97
CA ASN A 196 -32.25 41.51 21.26
C ASN A 196 -30.78 41.74 21.67
N ALA A 197 -30.46 41.60 22.96
CA ALA A 197 -29.08 41.68 23.43
C ALA A 197 -28.24 40.54 22.81
N TYR A 198 -28.74 39.29 22.86
CA TYR A 198 -28.05 38.14 22.28
C TYR A 198 -27.85 38.29 20.76
N TYR A 199 -28.87 38.74 20.04
CA TYR A 199 -28.79 39.00 18.60
C TYR A 199 -27.73 40.05 18.26
N THR A 200 -27.68 41.13 19.04
CA THR A 200 -26.71 42.22 18.85
C THR A 200 -25.28 41.76 19.14
N ASP A 201 -25.08 41.06 20.26
CA ASP A 201 -23.77 40.58 20.68
C ASP A 201 -23.21 39.48 19.76
N ASN A 202 -24.09 38.76 19.05
CA ASN A 202 -23.72 37.65 18.17
C ASN A 202 -24.02 37.94 16.69
N ILE A 203 -24.07 39.21 16.29
CA ILE A 203 -24.50 39.63 14.94
C ILE A 203 -23.73 38.93 13.80
N ALA A 204 -22.46 38.55 14.04
CA ALA A 204 -21.64 37.82 13.08
C ALA A 204 -22.24 36.44 12.70
N ASN A 205 -22.93 35.77 13.62
CA ASN A 205 -23.61 34.49 13.37
C ASN A 205 -24.91 34.66 12.58
N TYR A 206 -25.45 35.88 12.55
CA TYR A 206 -26.71 36.23 11.87
C TYR A 206 -26.48 37.10 10.62
N THR A 207 -25.23 37.40 10.28
CA THR A 207 -24.85 38.18 9.10
C THR A 207 -24.28 37.24 8.04
N GLN A 208 -24.67 37.44 6.77
CA GLN A 208 -24.06 36.69 5.68
C GLN A 208 -22.56 37.03 5.57
N PRO A 209 -21.69 36.04 5.28
CA PRO A 209 -20.27 36.28 5.07
C PRO A 209 -20.03 37.34 4.01
N GLU A 210 -19.01 38.18 4.21
CA GLU A 210 -18.62 39.17 3.20
C GLU A 210 -18.26 38.49 1.88
N ARG A 211 -18.86 38.96 0.79
CA ARG A 211 -18.52 38.56 -0.58
C ARG A 211 -17.82 39.72 -1.27
N LYS A 212 -16.76 39.43 -2.02
CA LYS A 212 -16.05 40.42 -2.84
C LYS A 212 -16.06 39.97 -4.30
N ASP A 213 -16.48 40.86 -5.19
CA ASP A 213 -16.34 40.68 -6.62
C ASP A 213 -14.94 41.17 -7.03
N ILE A 214 -14.13 40.27 -7.58
CA ILE A 214 -12.76 40.56 -8.00
C ILE A 214 -12.66 40.36 -9.51
N THR A 215 -12.34 41.42 -10.23
CA THR A 215 -11.94 41.37 -11.64
C THR A 215 -10.42 41.32 -11.71
N TYR A 216 -9.87 40.29 -12.34
CA TYR A 216 -8.44 40.14 -12.54
C TYR A 216 -8.13 39.88 -14.02
N ALA A 217 -6.97 40.36 -14.47
CA ALA A 217 -6.42 40.06 -15.78
C ALA A 217 -5.17 39.19 -15.60
N VAL A 218 -5.12 38.05 -16.29
CA VAL A 218 -3.98 37.13 -16.24
C VAL A 218 -3.17 37.31 -17.52
N LEU A 219 -1.85 37.47 -17.36
CA LEU A 219 -0.88 37.46 -18.44
C LEU A 219 0.12 36.35 -18.16
N SER A 220 0.07 35.27 -18.93
CA SER A 220 1.04 34.17 -18.83
C SER A 220 2.05 34.25 -19.99
N PRO A 221 3.29 33.73 -19.80
CA PRO A 221 4.28 33.66 -20.87
C PRO A 221 3.76 32.95 -22.13
N ASP A 222 2.96 31.90 -21.96
CA ASP A 222 2.34 31.15 -23.06
C ASP A 222 1.41 32.03 -23.92
N MET A 223 0.81 33.07 -23.34
CA MET A 223 -0.04 34.03 -24.07
C MET A 223 0.78 35.03 -24.91
N LEU A 224 2.09 35.12 -24.67
CA LEU A 224 3.00 36.03 -25.37
C LEU A 224 3.94 35.29 -26.33
N ILE A 225 4.17 34.00 -26.11
CA ILE A 225 5.22 33.23 -26.81
C ILE A 225 5.00 33.17 -28.32
N ASP A 226 3.75 33.09 -28.78
CA ASP A 226 3.38 33.07 -30.21
C ASP A 226 3.52 34.44 -30.90
N GLN A 227 3.61 35.53 -30.12
CA GLN A 227 3.76 36.89 -30.63
C GLN A 227 5.23 37.32 -30.70
N ILE A 228 6.13 36.55 -30.08
CA ILE A 228 7.57 36.81 -30.11
C ILE A 228 8.14 36.18 -31.39
N GLN A 229 8.30 36.97 -32.44
CA GLN A 229 9.07 36.57 -33.61
C GLN A 229 10.56 36.59 -33.27
N VAL A 230 11.17 35.41 -33.24
CA VAL A 230 12.61 35.29 -32.98
C VAL A 230 13.38 35.50 -34.27
N ASP A 231 14.22 36.54 -34.30
CA ASP A 231 15.10 36.82 -35.43
C ASP A 231 16.21 35.75 -35.51
N GLN A 232 16.25 35.01 -36.61
CA GLN A 232 17.24 33.96 -36.84
C GLN A 232 18.67 34.50 -36.85
N ALA A 233 18.90 35.74 -37.29
CA ALA A 233 20.24 36.33 -37.29
C ALA A 233 20.77 36.55 -35.86
N ALA A 234 19.90 36.97 -34.94
CA ALA A 234 20.24 37.12 -33.53
C ALA A 234 20.45 35.77 -32.84
N LEU A 235 19.67 34.74 -33.22
CA LEU A 235 19.80 33.39 -32.66
C LEU A 235 21.12 32.72 -33.06
N GLN A 236 21.55 32.93 -34.30
CA GLN A 236 22.85 32.45 -34.82
C GLN A 236 24.02 33.13 -34.08
N ALA A 237 23.96 34.45 -33.90
CA ALA A 237 25.00 35.21 -33.21
C ALA A 237 25.17 34.81 -31.74
N GLU A 238 24.08 34.42 -31.06
CA GLU A 238 24.14 33.93 -29.67
C GLU A 238 24.67 32.49 -29.58
N TYR A 239 24.36 31.64 -30.57
CA TYR A 239 24.92 30.28 -30.66
C TYR A 239 26.45 30.31 -30.88
N ASP A 240 26.93 31.20 -31.74
CA ASP A 240 28.36 31.33 -32.05
C ASP A 240 29.18 31.97 -30.91
N ASN A 241 28.52 32.59 -29.91
CA ASN A 241 29.14 33.14 -28.70
C ASN A 241 29.26 32.15 -27.53
N ARG A 242 28.81 30.90 -27.70
CA ARG A 242 28.99 29.81 -26.71
C ARG A 242 30.15 28.89 -27.07
#